data_AF-A0A9W8L5Z7-F1
#
_entry.id   AF-A0A9W8L5Z7-F1
#
_cell.length_a   1.000
_cell.length_b   1.000
_cell.length_c   1.000
_cell.angle_alpha   90.00
_cell.angle_beta   90.00
_cell.angle_gamma   90.00
#
_symmetry.space_group_name_H-M   'P 1'
#
loop_
_entity.id
_entity.type
_entity.pdbx_description
1 polymer ?
#
loop_
_entity_poly.entity_id
_entity_poly.type
_entity_poly.pdbx_seq_one_letter_code
_entity_poly.pdbx_strand_id
1 'polypeptide(L)'
;MALLKRKLFGSPEERIAVLEKMFDMSIDPIGSMDTMVIALGCAIFAITGAFIAAAWVKHSYRPIRAKNLPLTTVLYVSGILWFVGDLPMNGHVLLKGAFSQCKFWNIWVRVLFCFIYTSVLSIRCYALDRVFNQNKPTRGLAYYLPSIFFIGGYILYSIVTTALPGRMTIGYAEALELCTTTEVYVIVTLCLLWFNWAIIIVMMIRLRNIQSTFNEFYEFL
;
A
#
# COMPACT_ATOMS: atom_id res chain seq x y z
N MET A 1 24.30 18.37 -29.46
CA MET A 1 23.05 17.58 -29.24
C MET A 1 22.37 17.83 -27.89
N ALA A 2 23.10 18.00 -26.77
CA ALA A 2 22.49 18.28 -25.45
C ALA A 2 21.75 19.63 -25.35
N LEU A 3 22.21 20.67 -26.06
CA LEU A 3 21.56 21.99 -26.10
C LEU A 3 20.27 22.02 -26.94
N LEU A 4 20.12 21.11 -27.91
CA LEU A 4 18.90 21.00 -28.73
C LEU A 4 17.79 20.27 -27.98
N LYS A 5 18.12 19.27 -27.16
CA LYS A 5 17.15 18.67 -26.20
C LYS A 5 16.58 19.74 -25.27
N ARG A 6 17.42 20.64 -24.74
CA ARG A 6 16.99 21.66 -23.76
C ARG A 6 16.01 22.71 -24.32
N LYS A 7 16.03 22.97 -25.63
CA LYS A 7 15.12 23.91 -26.30
C LYS A 7 13.82 23.28 -26.81
N LEU A 8 13.79 21.96 -26.99
CA LEU A 8 12.60 21.21 -27.42
C LEU A 8 11.65 20.86 -26.28
N PHE A 9 12.12 20.94 -25.03
CA PHE A 9 11.36 20.63 -23.84
C PHE A 9 10.94 21.92 -23.15
N GLY A 10 9.97 22.62 -23.76
CA GLY A 10 9.28 23.78 -23.19
C GLY A 10 8.60 23.47 -21.85
N SER A 11 7.93 24.49 -21.30
CA SER A 11 7.16 24.37 -20.06
C SER A 11 6.14 23.22 -20.16
N PRO A 12 5.71 22.61 -19.04
CA PRO A 12 4.79 21.46 -19.07
C PRO A 12 3.51 21.75 -19.87
N GLU A 13 3.02 22.99 -19.77
CA GLU A 13 1.86 23.49 -20.50
C GLU A 13 2.09 23.53 -22.01
N GLU A 14 3.29 23.93 -22.46
CA GLU A 14 3.66 23.91 -23.89
C GLU A 14 3.74 22.48 -24.43
N ARG A 15 4.17 21.51 -23.62
CA ARG A 15 4.22 20.09 -24.05
C ARG A 15 2.83 19.50 -24.22
N ILE A 16 1.93 19.81 -23.28
CA ILE A 16 0.52 19.41 -23.38
C ILE A 16 -0.09 20.04 -24.62
N ALA A 17 0.08 21.35 -24.84
CA ALA A 17 -0.44 22.03 -26.03
C ALA A 17 0.11 21.45 -27.36
N VAL A 18 1.38 21.01 -27.39
CA VAL A 18 1.95 20.34 -28.56
C VAL A 18 1.34 18.96 -28.78
N LEU A 19 1.15 18.17 -27.73
CA LEU A 19 0.51 16.86 -27.81
C LEU A 19 -0.95 16.99 -28.23
N GLU A 20 -1.71 17.90 -27.63
CA GLU A 20 -3.09 18.21 -28.02
C GLU A 20 -3.18 18.59 -29.49
N LYS A 21 -2.24 19.40 -29.97
CA LYS A 21 -2.17 19.79 -31.39
C LYS A 21 -1.76 18.64 -32.32
N MET A 22 -0.93 17.69 -31.87
CA MET A 22 -0.54 16.52 -32.66
C MET A 22 -1.64 15.47 -32.75
N PHE A 23 -2.42 15.31 -31.69
CA PHE A 23 -3.43 14.25 -31.57
C PHE A 23 -4.88 14.74 -31.74
N ASP A 24 -5.09 16.05 -31.91
CA ASP A 24 -6.40 16.71 -32.06
C ASP A 24 -7.41 16.29 -30.97
N MET A 25 -6.91 16.06 -29.75
CA MET A 25 -7.68 15.63 -28.58
C MET A 25 -7.28 16.48 -27.37
N SER A 26 -8.26 16.95 -26.59
CA SER A 26 -7.95 17.60 -25.29
C SER A 26 -7.46 16.54 -24.32
N ILE A 27 -6.22 16.68 -23.85
CA ILE A 27 -5.62 15.72 -22.91
C ILE A 27 -5.88 16.28 -21.52
N ASP A 28 -6.94 15.82 -20.87
CA ASP A 28 -7.13 16.05 -19.45
C ASP A 28 -6.10 15.18 -18.69
N PRO A 29 -5.10 15.75 -18.00
CA PRO A 29 -4.08 14.97 -17.30
C PRO A 29 -4.66 14.12 -16.17
N ILE A 30 -5.88 14.43 -15.71
CA ILE A 30 -6.61 13.65 -14.70
C ILE A 30 -7.97 13.29 -15.31
N GLY A 31 -8.14 12.05 -15.75
CA GLY A 31 -9.40 11.64 -16.37
C GLY A 31 -10.58 11.71 -15.40
N SER A 32 -11.79 11.89 -15.91
CA SER A 32 -13.03 11.79 -15.11
C SER A 32 -13.13 10.46 -14.36
N MET A 33 -12.59 9.39 -14.95
CA MET A 33 -12.51 8.07 -14.33
C MET A 33 -11.58 8.05 -13.11
N ASP A 34 -10.43 8.72 -13.18
CA ASP A 34 -9.48 8.83 -12.07
C ASP A 34 -10.11 9.56 -10.90
N THR A 35 -10.78 10.69 -11.19
CA THR A 35 -11.53 11.46 -10.19
C THR A 35 -12.59 10.61 -9.51
N MET A 36 -13.33 9.79 -10.27
CA MET A 36 -14.34 8.89 -9.72
C MET A 36 -13.74 7.82 -8.82
N VAL A 37 -12.61 7.20 -9.22
CA VAL A 37 -11.91 6.18 -8.42
C VAL A 37 -11.41 6.77 -7.10
N ILE A 38 -10.82 7.97 -7.13
CA ILE A 38 -10.36 8.68 -5.94
C ILE A 38 -11.53 8.98 -5.00
N ALA A 39 -12.62 9.55 -5.54
CA ALA A 39 -13.80 9.89 -4.76
C ALA A 39 -14.42 8.66 -4.09
N LEU A 40 -14.56 7.56 -4.83
CA LEU A 40 -15.09 6.30 -4.30
C LEU A 40 -14.18 5.71 -3.22
N GLY A 41 -12.87 5.68 -3.46
CA GLY A 41 -11.89 5.21 -2.48
C GLY A 41 -11.93 6.02 -1.18
N CYS A 42 -11.97 7.35 -1.29
CA CYS A 42 -12.11 8.26 -0.15
C CYS A 42 -13.43 8.01 0.62
N ALA A 43 -14.55 7.79 -0.09
CA ALA A 43 -15.83 7.50 0.54
C ALA A 43 -15.80 6.17 1.32
N ILE A 44 -15.22 5.11 0.74
CA ILE A 44 -15.06 3.81 1.40
C ILE A 44 -14.20 3.96 2.67
N PHE A 45 -13.03 4.60 2.56
CA PHE A 45 -12.16 4.81 3.73
C PHE A 45 -12.81 5.69 4.80
N ALA A 46 -13.58 6.72 4.43
CA ALA A 46 -14.29 7.57 5.38
C ALA A 46 -15.36 6.78 6.16
N ILE A 47 -16.14 5.96 5.48
CA ILE A 47 -17.14 5.08 6.09
C ILE A 47 -16.47 4.08 7.04
N THR A 48 -15.40 3.40 6.59
CA THR A 48 -14.64 2.48 7.45
C THR A 48 -14.02 3.20 8.66
N GLY A 49 -13.54 4.43 8.48
CA GLY A 49 -13.00 5.27 9.56
C GLY A 49 -14.05 5.60 10.61
N ALA A 50 -15.27 5.93 10.18
CA ALA A 50 -16.39 6.18 11.09
C ALA A 50 -16.73 4.92 11.92
N PHE A 51 -16.72 3.72 11.31
CA PHE A 51 -16.91 2.47 12.04
C PHE A 51 -15.79 2.19 13.05
N ILE A 52 -14.53 2.43 12.69
CA ILE A 52 -13.39 2.28 13.60
C ILE A 52 -13.50 3.27 14.77
N ALA A 53 -13.83 4.53 14.50
CA ALA A 53 -14.03 5.55 15.54
C ALA A 53 -15.17 5.16 16.49
N ALA A 54 -16.31 4.71 15.96
CA ALA A 54 -17.42 4.19 16.76
C ALA A 54 -17.00 2.98 17.61
N ALA A 55 -16.16 2.09 17.07
CA ALA A 55 -15.62 0.95 17.80
C ALA A 55 -14.69 1.36 18.96
N TRP A 56 -13.90 2.42 18.79
CA TRP A 56 -13.08 3.00 19.87
C TRP A 56 -13.93 3.61 20.98
N VAL A 57 -15.00 4.33 20.64
CA VAL A 57 -15.94 4.88 21.64
C VAL A 57 -16.58 3.75 22.44
N LYS A 58 -16.94 2.64 21.79
CA LYS A 58 -17.56 1.46 22.42
C LYS A 58 -16.55 0.32 22.70
N HIS A 59 -15.29 0.63 23.00
CA HIS A 59 -14.25 -0.39 23.21
C HIS A 59 -14.52 -1.36 24.40
N SER A 60 -15.46 -1.01 25.29
CA SER A 60 -15.90 -1.86 26.39
C SER A 60 -16.72 -3.08 25.95
N TYR A 61 -17.30 -3.05 24.74
CA TYR A 61 -18.10 -4.15 24.19
C TYR A 61 -17.22 -5.38 23.88
N ARG A 62 -17.58 -6.54 24.45
CA ARG A 62 -16.75 -7.77 24.41
C ARG A 62 -16.37 -8.22 22.98
N PRO A 63 -17.29 -8.24 22.00
CA PRO A 63 -16.94 -8.58 20.62
C PRO A 63 -15.88 -7.68 19.98
N ILE A 64 -15.91 -6.36 20.26
CA ILE A 64 -14.91 -5.41 19.72
C ILE A 64 -13.54 -5.67 20.33
N ARG A 65 -13.49 -5.97 21.64
CA ARG A 65 -12.24 -6.27 22.34
C ARG A 65 -11.56 -7.53 21.82
N ALA A 66 -12.34 -8.53 21.40
CA ALA A 66 -11.81 -9.78 20.85
C ALA A 66 -11.07 -9.58 19.52
N LYS A 67 -11.52 -8.64 18.67
CA LYS A 67 -10.95 -8.39 17.32
C LYS A 67 -9.62 -7.62 17.31
N ASN A 68 -9.03 -7.34 18.47
CA ASN A 68 -7.78 -6.55 18.63
C ASN A 68 -7.85 -5.21 17.86
N LEU A 69 -8.63 -4.28 18.41
CA LEU A 69 -8.90 -2.97 17.81
C LEU A 69 -7.62 -2.17 17.43
N PRO A 70 -6.52 -2.18 18.23
CA PRO A 70 -5.26 -1.57 17.82
C PRO A 70 -4.72 -2.10 16.48
N LEU A 71 -4.63 -3.43 16.31
CA LEU A 71 -4.14 -4.02 15.05
C LEU A 71 -5.05 -3.66 13.87
N THR A 72 -6.37 -3.66 14.08
CA THR A 72 -7.33 -3.25 13.04
C THR A 72 -7.16 -1.78 12.65
N THR A 73 -6.85 -0.92 13.62
CA THR A 73 -6.55 0.50 13.36
C THR A 73 -5.25 0.65 12.56
N VAL A 74 -4.19 -0.10 12.90
CA VAL A 74 -2.94 -0.09 12.11
C VAL A 74 -3.19 -0.58 10.69
N LEU A 75 -3.97 -1.65 10.51
CA LEU A 75 -4.36 -2.17 9.20
C LEU A 75 -5.06 -1.09 8.38
N TYR A 76 -6.06 -0.41 8.95
CA TYR A 76 -6.78 0.67 8.28
C TYR A 76 -5.87 1.85 7.89
N VAL A 77 -5.03 2.34 8.81
CA VAL A 77 -4.10 3.45 8.55
C VAL A 77 -3.09 3.07 7.45
N SER A 78 -2.56 1.85 7.48
CA SER A 78 -1.69 1.35 6.42
C SER A 78 -2.40 1.24 5.07
N GLY A 79 -3.69 0.88 5.04
CA GLY A 79 -4.50 0.87 3.83
C GLY A 79 -4.69 2.27 3.22
N ILE A 80 -4.96 3.28 4.06
CA ILE A 80 -5.04 4.68 3.60
C ILE A 80 -3.71 5.14 3.03
N LEU A 81 -2.61 4.92 3.75
CA LEU A 81 -1.30 5.40 3.32
C LEU A 81 -0.85 4.68 2.04
N TRP A 82 -1.14 3.39 1.92
CA TRP A 82 -0.94 2.65 0.68
C TRP A 82 -1.77 3.25 -0.48
N PHE A 83 -3.06 3.51 -0.28
CA PHE A 83 -3.93 4.14 -1.27
C PHE A 83 -3.42 5.53 -1.70
N VAL A 84 -3.01 6.36 -0.74
CA VAL A 84 -2.43 7.69 -1.00
C VAL A 84 -1.12 7.58 -1.78
N GLY A 85 -0.25 6.61 -1.46
CA GLY A 85 0.97 6.34 -2.21
C GLY A 85 0.73 5.81 -3.62
N ASP A 86 -0.43 5.22 -3.87
CA ASP A 86 -0.85 4.71 -5.17
C ASP A 86 -1.21 5.85 -6.15
N LEU A 87 -1.77 6.96 -5.65
CA LEU A 87 -2.18 8.11 -6.47
C LEU A 87 -1.06 8.66 -7.38
N PRO A 88 0.13 9.07 -6.87
CA PRO A 88 1.20 9.60 -7.72
C PRO A 88 1.82 8.55 -8.64
N MET A 89 1.69 7.26 -8.32
CA MET A 89 2.29 6.20 -9.12
C MET A 89 1.42 5.73 -10.28
N ASN A 90 0.11 5.94 -10.21
CA ASN A 90 -0.82 5.64 -11.30
C ASN A 90 -1.17 6.88 -12.14
N GLY A 91 -0.52 8.02 -11.89
CA GLY A 91 -0.74 9.24 -12.65
C GLY A 91 -2.02 10.00 -12.29
N HIS A 92 -2.66 9.67 -11.16
CA HIS A 92 -3.87 10.35 -10.69
C HIS A 92 -3.62 11.79 -10.19
N VAL A 93 -2.35 12.16 -9.97
CA VAL A 93 -1.94 13.50 -9.54
C VAL A 93 -0.74 13.98 -10.34
N LEU A 94 -0.70 15.28 -10.61
CA LEU A 94 0.44 15.93 -11.27
C LEU A 94 1.68 15.86 -10.36
N LEU A 95 2.77 15.28 -10.89
CA LEU A 95 4.03 15.07 -10.16
C LEU A 95 4.88 16.35 -10.06
N LYS A 96 4.30 17.40 -9.45
CA LYS A 96 4.96 18.70 -9.17
C LYS A 96 5.32 18.86 -7.70
N GLY A 97 6.42 19.54 -7.41
CA GLY A 97 6.85 19.86 -6.04
C GLY A 97 7.16 18.61 -5.19
N ALA A 98 6.46 18.43 -4.07
CA ALA A 98 6.68 17.27 -3.19
C ALA A 98 6.36 15.92 -3.86
N PHE A 99 5.49 15.91 -4.88
CA PHE A 99 5.12 14.70 -5.61
C PHE A 99 6.19 14.22 -6.58
N SER A 100 7.15 15.07 -6.97
CA SER A 100 8.27 14.65 -7.83
C SER A 100 9.27 13.73 -7.12
N GLN A 101 9.17 13.59 -5.80
CA GLN A 101 10.00 12.68 -4.99
C GLN A 101 9.53 11.21 -5.14
N CYS A 102 9.67 10.65 -6.34
CA CYS A 102 9.17 9.32 -6.69
C CYS A 102 9.63 8.21 -5.74
N LYS A 103 10.89 8.26 -5.28
CA LYS A 103 11.43 7.27 -4.33
C LYS A 103 10.68 7.30 -3.01
N PHE A 104 10.37 8.49 -2.49
CA PHE A 104 9.65 8.63 -1.24
C PHE A 104 8.23 8.06 -1.36
N TRP A 105 7.47 8.52 -2.36
CA TRP A 105 6.09 8.09 -2.56
C TRP A 105 5.95 6.60 -2.89
N ASN A 106 6.82 6.06 -3.74
CA ASN A 106 6.74 4.65 -4.10
C ASN A 106 7.27 3.75 -2.98
N ILE A 107 8.50 3.97 -2.50
CA ILE A 107 9.15 3.02 -1.57
C ILE A 107 8.53 3.16 -0.17
N TRP A 108 8.45 4.38 0.36
CA TRP A 108 8.09 4.62 1.75
C TRP A 108 6.58 4.72 1.97
N VAL A 109 5.83 5.25 1.00
CA VAL A 109 4.38 5.43 1.16
C VAL A 109 3.61 4.26 0.54
N ARG A 110 3.90 3.87 -0.70
CA ARG A 110 3.16 2.78 -1.36
C ARG A 110 3.62 1.40 -0.91
N VAL A 111 4.89 1.05 -1.14
CA VAL A 111 5.41 -0.31 -0.95
C VAL A 111 5.52 -0.68 0.53
N LEU A 112 6.12 0.17 1.36
CA LEU A 112 6.26 -0.10 2.79
C LEU A 112 4.90 -0.28 3.48
N PHE A 113 3.91 0.59 3.23
CA PHE A 113 2.60 0.44 3.86
C PHE A 113 1.79 -0.73 3.28
N CYS A 114 1.98 -1.12 2.02
CA CYS A 114 1.45 -2.38 1.50
C CYS A 114 2.02 -3.61 2.25
N PHE A 115 3.33 -3.60 2.53
CA PHE A 115 3.96 -4.65 3.33
C PHE A 115 3.54 -4.62 4.80
N ILE A 116 3.37 -3.45 5.41
CA ILE A 116 2.83 -3.33 6.77
C ILE A 116 1.38 -3.86 6.80
N TYR A 117 0.55 -3.50 5.81
CA TYR A 117 -0.84 -3.96 5.71
C TYR A 117 -0.91 -5.49 5.68
N THR A 118 -0.17 -6.12 4.77
CA THR A 118 -0.11 -7.59 4.64
C THR A 118 0.52 -8.25 5.88
N SER A 119 1.51 -7.63 6.51
CA SER A 119 2.08 -8.12 7.77
C SER A 119 1.07 -8.08 8.92
N VAL A 120 0.32 -6.99 9.07
CA VAL A 120 -0.70 -6.89 10.12
C VAL A 120 -1.81 -7.92 9.89
N LEU A 121 -2.19 -8.14 8.64
CA LEU A 121 -3.15 -9.20 8.28
C LEU A 121 -2.62 -10.59 8.66
N SER A 122 -1.37 -10.91 8.34
CA SER A 122 -0.76 -12.19 8.71
C SER A 122 -0.65 -12.37 10.23
N ILE A 123 -0.36 -11.31 10.98
CA ILE A 123 -0.33 -11.32 12.46
C ILE A 123 -1.69 -11.63 13.04
N ARG A 124 -2.77 -11.07 12.47
CA ARG A 124 -4.14 -11.38 12.90
C ARG A 124 -4.47 -12.85 12.65
N CYS A 125 -4.17 -13.38 11.47
CA CYS A 125 -4.36 -14.81 11.18
C CYS A 125 -3.52 -15.71 12.10
N TYR A 126 -2.26 -15.35 12.35
CA TYR A 126 -1.37 -16.07 13.24
C TYR A 126 -1.86 -16.05 14.70
N ALA A 127 -2.43 -14.93 15.16
CA ALA A 127 -3.03 -14.83 16.48
C ALA A 127 -4.19 -15.81 16.65
N LEU A 128 -5.07 -15.90 15.65
CA LEU A 128 -6.18 -16.85 15.64
C LEU A 128 -5.67 -18.30 15.63
N ASP A 129 -4.69 -18.63 14.78
CA ASP A 129 -4.12 -19.99 14.71
C ASP A 129 -3.50 -20.39 16.05
N ARG A 130 -2.79 -19.45 16.69
CA ARG A 130 -2.15 -19.70 18.00
C ARG A 130 -3.16 -19.96 19.11
N VAL A 131 -4.28 -19.21 19.14
CA VAL A 131 -5.31 -19.38 20.16
C VAL A 131 -6.11 -20.67 19.91
N PHE A 132 -6.59 -20.88 18.71
CA PHE A 132 -7.55 -21.96 18.42
C PHE A 132 -6.90 -23.29 18.06
N ASN A 133 -5.83 -23.29 17.25
CA ASN A 133 -5.19 -24.54 16.83
C ASN A 133 -4.07 -24.96 17.80
N GLN A 134 -3.30 -23.99 18.32
CA GLN A 134 -2.16 -24.30 19.20
C GLN A 134 -2.49 -24.25 20.69
N ASN A 135 -3.67 -23.72 21.08
CA ASN A 135 -4.06 -23.50 22.48
C ASN A 135 -3.02 -22.73 23.30
N LYS A 136 -2.29 -21.80 22.66
CA LYS A 136 -1.25 -20.99 23.31
C LYS A 136 -1.72 -19.55 23.52
N PRO A 137 -1.36 -18.91 24.64
CA PRO A 137 -1.71 -17.52 24.88
C PRO A 137 -1.01 -16.59 23.88
N THR A 138 -1.67 -15.48 23.52
CA THR A 138 -1.17 -14.38 22.67
C THR A 138 -0.31 -13.38 23.45
N ARG A 139 0.38 -13.84 24.50
CA ARG A 139 1.23 -13.00 25.36
C ARG A 139 2.71 -13.34 25.16
N GLY A 140 3.55 -12.32 25.30
CA GLY A 140 5.01 -12.45 25.33
C GLY A 140 5.71 -12.13 24.00
N LEU A 141 7.04 -11.97 24.08
CA LEU A 141 7.90 -11.59 22.95
C LEU A 141 7.81 -12.58 21.78
N ALA A 142 7.69 -13.89 22.08
CA ALA A 142 7.59 -14.95 21.07
C ALA A 142 6.34 -14.84 20.18
N TYR A 143 5.32 -14.08 20.59
CA TYR A 143 4.17 -13.77 19.74
C TYR A 143 4.49 -12.67 18.72
N TYR A 144 5.24 -11.65 19.13
CA TYR A 144 5.62 -10.50 18.29
C TYR A 144 6.86 -10.75 17.43
N LEU A 145 7.67 -11.78 17.74
CA LEU A 145 8.93 -12.05 17.06
C LEU A 145 8.78 -12.21 15.53
N PRO A 146 7.81 -12.98 14.99
CA PRO A 146 7.63 -13.07 13.54
C PRO A 146 7.26 -11.72 12.92
N SER A 147 6.41 -10.94 13.60
CA SER A 147 5.99 -9.60 13.18
C SER A 147 7.15 -8.63 13.06
N ILE A 148 7.99 -8.58 14.11
CA ILE A 148 9.16 -7.70 14.18
C ILE A 148 10.16 -8.10 13.09
N PHE A 149 10.34 -9.41 12.88
CA PHE A 149 11.21 -9.92 11.82
C PHE A 149 10.74 -9.50 10.43
N PHE A 150 9.45 -9.67 10.11
CA PHE A 150 8.88 -9.24 8.82
C PHE A 150 8.97 -7.73 8.62
N ILE A 151 8.47 -6.95 9.57
CA ILE A 151 8.47 -5.47 9.48
C ILE A 151 9.90 -4.94 9.40
N GLY A 152 10.82 -5.46 10.21
CA GLY A 152 12.24 -5.11 10.16
C GLY A 152 12.88 -5.44 8.81
N GLY A 153 12.55 -6.59 8.23
CA GLY A 153 12.97 -6.98 6.89
C GLY A 153 12.46 -6.02 5.81
N TYR A 154 11.20 -5.57 5.88
CA TYR A 154 10.64 -4.61 4.91
C TYR A 154 11.21 -3.20 5.05
N ILE A 155 11.49 -2.77 6.29
CA ILE A 155 12.19 -1.49 6.53
C ILE A 155 13.61 -1.58 5.96
N LEU A 156 14.34 -2.66 6.21
CA LEU A 156 15.67 -2.88 5.66
C LEU A 156 15.65 -2.89 4.12
N TYR A 157 14.69 -3.60 3.52
CA TYR A 157 14.46 -3.60 2.08
C TYR A 157 14.20 -2.18 1.54
N SER A 158 13.38 -1.40 2.22
CA SER A 158 13.06 0.00 1.84
C SER A 158 14.28 0.92 1.93
N ILE A 159 15.14 0.73 2.95
CA ILE A 159 16.39 1.47 3.11
C ILE A 159 17.37 1.13 1.97
N VAL A 160 17.58 -0.17 1.71
CA VAL A 160 18.49 -0.65 0.66
C VAL A 160 18.02 -0.17 -0.71
N THR A 161 16.73 -0.30 -1.02
CA THR A 161 16.17 0.17 -2.30
C THR A 161 16.24 1.68 -2.47
N THR A 162 16.09 2.45 -1.38
CA THR A 162 16.28 3.91 -1.40
C THR A 162 17.74 4.28 -1.72
N ALA A 163 18.70 3.55 -1.15
CA ALA A 163 20.13 3.76 -1.36
C ALA A 163 20.62 3.38 -2.77
N LEU A 164 19.91 2.47 -3.46
CA LEU A 164 20.25 2.09 -4.83
C LEU A 164 20.04 3.23 -5.84
N PRO A 165 20.86 3.31 -6.91
CA PRO A 165 20.72 4.34 -7.92
C PRO A 165 19.41 4.17 -8.71
N GLY A 166 18.83 5.29 -9.17
CA GLY A 166 17.54 5.31 -9.87
C GLY A 166 17.52 4.45 -11.15
N ARG A 167 18.68 4.27 -11.80
CA ARG A 167 18.84 3.38 -12.97
C ARG A 167 18.48 1.91 -12.72
N MET A 168 18.52 1.47 -11.46
CA MET A 168 18.22 0.10 -11.05
C MET A 168 16.88 -0.01 -10.32
N THR A 169 16.28 1.11 -9.92
CA THR A 169 15.07 1.13 -9.06
C THR A 169 14.02 2.07 -9.65
N ILE A 170 13.90 3.27 -9.09
CA ILE A 170 12.89 4.25 -9.42
C ILE A 170 13.60 5.56 -9.73
N GLY A 171 13.28 6.12 -10.89
CA GLY A 171 13.73 7.42 -11.35
C GLY A 171 12.56 8.32 -11.69
N TYR A 172 12.75 9.62 -11.52
CA TYR A 172 11.83 10.62 -12.07
C TYR A 172 12.25 10.96 -13.49
N ALA A 173 11.34 10.84 -14.45
CA ALA A 173 11.58 11.19 -15.84
C ALA A 173 11.00 12.58 -16.14
N GLU A 174 11.86 13.61 -16.06
CA GLU A 174 11.48 15.01 -16.33
C GLU A 174 10.86 15.24 -17.72
N ALA A 175 11.16 14.37 -18.69
CA ALA A 175 10.58 14.45 -20.03
C ALA A 175 9.07 14.17 -20.05
N LEU A 176 8.62 13.27 -19.18
CA LEU A 176 7.26 12.75 -19.13
C LEU A 176 6.50 13.22 -17.89
N GLU A 177 7.19 13.87 -16.94
CA GLU A 177 6.69 14.15 -15.59
C GLU A 177 6.14 12.90 -14.90
N LEU A 178 6.74 11.72 -15.16
CA LEU A 178 6.30 10.42 -14.64
C LEU A 178 7.40 9.74 -13.82
N CYS A 179 6.98 8.94 -12.84
CA CYS A 179 7.89 8.06 -12.11
C CYS A 179 8.10 6.77 -12.90
N THR A 180 9.32 6.54 -13.37
CA THR A 180 9.68 5.32 -14.09
C THR A 180 10.26 4.29 -13.12
N THR A 181 9.77 3.05 -13.19
CA THR A 181 10.25 1.92 -12.39
C THR A 181 10.93 0.89 -13.29
N THR A 182 12.03 0.30 -12.82
CA THR A 182 12.67 -0.81 -13.53
C THR A 182 11.89 -2.11 -13.36
N GLU A 183 11.88 -2.95 -14.38
CA GLU A 183 11.20 -4.26 -14.34
C GLU A 183 11.76 -5.16 -13.23
N VAL A 184 13.08 -5.14 -13.03
CA VAL A 184 13.74 -5.93 -11.98
C VAL A 184 13.23 -5.55 -10.59
N TYR A 185 13.07 -4.25 -10.32
CA TYR A 185 12.53 -3.77 -9.06
C TYR A 185 11.08 -4.23 -8.86
N VAL A 186 10.26 -4.15 -9.91
CA VAL A 186 8.86 -4.60 -9.87
C VAL A 186 8.77 -6.10 -9.60
N ILE A 187 9.57 -6.92 -10.30
CA ILE A 187 9.59 -8.39 -10.12
C ILE A 187 9.98 -8.74 -8.68
N VAL A 188 11.06 -8.16 -8.16
CA VAL A 188 11.51 -8.45 -6.78
C VAL A 188 10.46 -8.04 -5.75
N THR A 189 9.86 -6.86 -5.92
CA THR A 189 8.80 -6.36 -5.02
C THR A 189 7.57 -7.27 -5.06
N LEU A 190 7.13 -7.68 -6.26
CA LEU A 190 6.00 -8.58 -6.43
C LEU A 190 6.29 -9.97 -5.87
N CYS A 191 7.50 -10.52 -6.04
CA CYS A 191 7.87 -11.80 -5.44
C CYS A 191 7.78 -11.75 -3.91
N LEU A 192 8.27 -10.68 -3.28
CA LEU A 192 8.14 -10.47 -1.83
C LEU A 192 6.69 -10.33 -1.40
N LEU A 193 5.87 -9.61 -2.17
CA LEU A 193 4.44 -9.45 -1.90
C LEU A 193 3.68 -10.78 -2.00
N TRP A 194 3.90 -11.54 -3.08
CA TRP A 194 3.29 -12.85 -3.28
C TRP A 194 3.71 -13.86 -2.22
N PHE A 195 4.96 -13.79 -1.75
CA PHE A 195 5.41 -14.60 -0.63
C PHE A 195 4.61 -14.32 0.65
N ASN A 196 4.32 -13.05 0.97
CA ASN A 196 3.44 -12.72 2.10
C ASN A 196 2.02 -13.25 1.92
N TRP A 197 1.46 -13.07 0.72
CA TRP A 197 0.12 -13.58 0.41
C TRP A 197 0.04 -15.09 0.53
N ALA A 198 1.07 -15.82 0.09
CA ALA A 198 1.15 -17.26 0.27
C ALA A 198 1.13 -17.66 1.76
N ILE A 199 1.85 -16.94 2.63
CA ILE A 199 1.80 -17.15 4.09
C ILE A 199 0.38 -16.90 4.63
N ILE A 200 -0.26 -15.81 4.22
CA ILE A 200 -1.63 -15.48 4.64
C ILE A 200 -2.60 -16.57 4.20
N ILE A 201 -2.52 -17.02 2.94
CA ILE A 201 -3.36 -18.09 2.39
C ILE A 201 -3.16 -19.39 3.17
N VAL A 202 -1.91 -19.79 3.46
CA VAL A 202 -1.62 -20.99 4.26
C VAL A 202 -2.22 -20.86 5.66
N MET A 203 -2.12 -19.70 6.30
CA MET A 203 -2.75 -19.45 7.60
C MET A 203 -4.28 -19.51 7.50
N MET A 204 -4.89 -18.90 6.49
CA MET A 204 -6.33 -18.96 6.26
C MET A 204 -6.83 -20.39 6.06
N ILE A 205 -6.10 -21.22 5.30
CA ILE A 205 -6.43 -22.64 5.11
C ILE A 205 -6.40 -23.39 6.45
N ARG A 206 -5.40 -23.11 7.31
CA ARG A 206 -5.32 -23.70 8.66
C ARG A 206 -6.45 -23.25 9.58
N LEU A 207 -7.01 -22.07 9.36
CA LEU A 207 -8.13 -21.54 10.14
C LEU A 207 -9.50 -22.08 9.68
N ARG A 208 -9.59 -22.70 8.50
CA ARG A 208 -10.86 -23.16 7.91
C ARG A 208 -11.65 -24.16 8.75
N ASN A 209 -10.97 -24.93 9.59
CA ASN A 209 -11.61 -25.98 10.40
C ASN A 209 -12.11 -25.51 11.77
N ILE A 210 -11.91 -24.23 12.12
CA ILE A 210 -12.32 -23.70 13.41
C ILE A 210 -13.82 -23.32 13.36
N GLN A 211 -14.69 -24.21 13.82
CA GLN A 211 -16.15 -23.98 13.95
C GLN A 211 -16.55 -23.14 15.18
N SER A 212 -15.63 -22.33 15.72
CA SER A 212 -15.87 -21.58 16.96
C SER A 212 -16.80 -20.40 16.72
N THR A 213 -18.04 -20.49 17.25
CA THR A 213 -19.02 -19.50 17.79
C THR A 213 -19.15 -18.06 17.24
N PHE A 214 -18.15 -17.53 16.55
CA PHE A 214 -18.18 -16.30 15.78
C PHE A 214 -17.85 -16.66 14.34
N ASN A 215 -18.79 -16.40 13.42
CA ASN A 215 -18.68 -16.70 11.99
C ASN A 215 -17.60 -15.86 11.26
N GLU A 216 -16.53 -15.44 11.95
CA GLU A 216 -15.44 -14.60 11.46
C GLU A 216 -14.74 -15.22 10.25
N PHE A 217 -14.77 -16.55 10.08
CA PHE A 217 -14.22 -17.21 8.90
C PHE A 217 -14.84 -16.68 7.58
N TYR A 218 -16.14 -16.36 7.58
CA TYR A 218 -16.82 -15.79 6.40
C TYR A 218 -16.54 -14.30 6.20
N GLU A 219 -16.02 -13.57 7.20
CA GLU A 219 -15.69 -12.15 7.07
C GLU A 219 -14.30 -11.91 6.44
N PHE A 220 -13.42 -12.92 6.41
CA PHE A 220 -12.06 -12.81 5.90
C PHE A 220 -11.91 -13.19 4.41
N LEU A 221 -12.92 -13.83 3.82
CA LEU A 221 -12.93 -14.36 2.45
C LEU A 221 -13.90 -13.55 1.60
#